data_AF-A0A2E6ZGG8-F1
#
_entry.id   AF-A0A2E6ZGG8-F1
#
_cell.length_a   1.000
_cell.length_b   1.000
_cell.length_c   1.000
_cell.angle_alpha   90.00
_cell.angle_beta   90.00
_cell.angle_gamma   90.00
#
_symmetry.space_group_name_H-M   'P 1'
#
loop_
_entity.id
_entity.type
_entity.pdbx_description
1 polymer ?
#
loop_
_entity_poly.entity_id
_entity_poly.type
_entity_poly.pdbx_seq_one_letter_code
_entity_poly.pdbx_strand_id
1 'polypeptide(L)'
;MTRTTGELYGAGARALQDHFDARRLADRLKEVTVSDSIDDRTASYLGRATYFFLATVDDGGFPDVSYKGGRSGFVRVLDDRTLRFPSYDGNGMFRSLGNIEETGKVALLFIRQNDNANRIRIHGTGRVLLDESDLSQFEGAEAVVEVQVSRVFPNCPRYIHDLESGTISEFAPGGSTPPPEPEWKQWDTFADVLPNRHHT
;
A
#
# COMPACT_ATOMS: atom_id res chain seq x y z
N MET A 1 -0.32 -23.56 -8.82
CA MET A 1 -0.95 -22.80 -9.93
C MET A 1 -0.80 -21.32 -9.59
N THR A 2 0.21 -20.65 -10.12
CA THR A 2 0.52 -19.24 -9.81
C THR A 2 -0.61 -18.38 -10.35
N ARG A 3 -1.57 -18.01 -9.49
CA ARG A 3 -2.71 -17.16 -9.89
C ARG A 3 -2.16 -15.79 -10.26
N THR A 4 -2.36 -15.40 -11.52
CA THR A 4 -2.02 -14.11 -12.09
C THR A 4 -2.53 -12.98 -11.20
N THR A 5 -1.67 -12.01 -10.87
CA THR A 5 -2.08 -10.80 -10.16
C THR A 5 -3.21 -10.13 -10.96
N GLY A 6 -4.43 -10.07 -10.40
CA GLY A 6 -5.60 -9.53 -11.09
C GLY A 6 -5.36 -8.09 -11.58
N GLU A 7 -5.99 -7.66 -12.67
CA GLU A 7 -5.74 -6.34 -13.26
C GLU A 7 -5.88 -5.18 -12.26
N LEU A 8 -5.12 -4.08 -12.46
CA LEU A 8 -5.19 -2.91 -11.58
C LEU A 8 -6.57 -2.22 -11.62
N TYR A 9 -7.22 -2.22 -12.78
CA TYR A 9 -8.52 -1.58 -12.99
C TYR A 9 -9.51 -2.57 -13.60
N GLY A 10 -10.42 -3.10 -12.79
CA GLY A 10 -11.55 -3.91 -13.28
C GLY A 10 -12.64 -3.07 -13.95
N ALA A 11 -13.68 -3.74 -14.48
CA ALA A 11 -14.76 -3.11 -15.22
C ALA A 11 -15.45 -1.94 -14.48
N GLY A 12 -15.70 -2.08 -13.18
CA GLY A 12 -16.28 -1.01 -12.37
C GLY A 12 -15.41 0.25 -12.29
N ALA A 13 -14.08 0.07 -12.17
CA ALA A 13 -13.14 1.19 -12.21
C ALA A 13 -13.13 1.86 -13.59
N ARG A 14 -13.17 1.06 -14.67
CA ARG A 14 -13.22 1.59 -16.04
C ARG A 14 -14.48 2.41 -16.30
N ALA A 15 -15.65 1.93 -15.88
CA ALA A 15 -16.90 2.67 -16.01
C ALA A 15 -16.85 4.04 -15.31
N LEU A 16 -16.32 4.11 -14.08
CA LEU A 16 -16.17 5.38 -13.35
C LEU A 16 -15.10 6.29 -13.98
N GLN A 17 -13.99 5.72 -14.45
CA GLN A 17 -12.97 6.48 -15.16
C GLN A 17 -13.52 7.11 -16.44
N ASP A 18 -14.34 6.39 -17.20
CA ASP A 18 -15.00 6.93 -18.40
C ASP A 18 -16.02 8.03 -18.02
N HIS A 19 -16.82 7.80 -16.97
CA HIS A 19 -17.78 8.78 -16.47
C HIS A 19 -17.12 10.11 -16.03
N PHE A 20 -15.96 10.05 -15.38
CA PHE A 20 -15.23 11.22 -14.91
C PHE A 20 -14.16 11.74 -15.88
N ASP A 21 -14.15 11.27 -17.14
CA ASP A 21 -13.11 11.59 -18.15
C ASP A 21 -11.66 11.39 -17.62
N ALA A 22 -11.49 10.39 -16.75
CA ALA A 22 -10.26 10.12 -16.01
C ALA A 22 -9.51 8.89 -16.51
N ARG A 23 -9.98 8.20 -17.56
CA ARG A 23 -9.34 6.98 -18.06
C ARG A 23 -7.92 7.20 -18.56
N ARG A 24 -7.70 8.25 -19.36
CA ARG A 24 -6.37 8.64 -19.87
C ARG A 24 -5.39 8.90 -18.71
N LEU A 25 -5.84 9.66 -17.73
CA LEU A 25 -5.07 9.93 -16.51
C LEU A 25 -4.77 8.65 -15.71
N ALA A 26 -5.75 7.76 -15.54
CA ALA A 26 -5.58 6.51 -14.81
C ALA A 26 -4.55 5.60 -15.49
N ASP A 27 -4.60 5.49 -16.82
CA ASP A 27 -3.64 4.70 -17.58
C ASP A 27 -2.22 5.29 -17.47
N ARG A 28 -2.06 6.62 -17.61
CA ARG A 28 -0.76 7.30 -17.39
C ARG A 28 -0.23 7.12 -15.97
N LEU A 29 -1.09 7.25 -14.95
CA LEU A 29 -0.70 7.03 -13.56
C LEU A 29 -0.22 5.59 -13.35
N LYS A 30 -0.93 4.59 -13.88
CA LYS A 30 -0.48 3.20 -13.84
C LYS A 30 0.93 3.05 -14.43
N GLU A 31 1.17 3.63 -15.61
CA GLU A 31 2.46 3.53 -16.31
C GLU A 31 3.62 4.15 -15.52
N VAL A 32 3.40 5.30 -14.88
CA VAL A 32 4.50 6.08 -14.28
C VAL A 32 4.68 5.88 -12.78
N THR A 33 3.70 5.30 -12.09
CA THR A 33 3.74 5.17 -10.61
C THR A 33 3.65 3.74 -10.10
N VAL A 34 3.23 2.78 -10.92
CA VAL A 34 3.12 1.37 -10.49
C VAL A 34 4.32 0.61 -10.99
N SER A 35 5.12 0.09 -10.07
CA SER A 35 6.25 -0.80 -10.36
C SER A 35 5.92 -2.23 -9.94
N ASP A 36 6.61 -3.22 -10.51
CA ASP A 36 6.61 -4.60 -10.03
C ASP A 36 7.76 -4.90 -9.05
N SER A 37 8.60 -3.90 -8.77
CA SER A 37 9.76 -4.00 -7.88
C SER A 37 9.82 -2.85 -6.87
N ILE A 38 10.53 -3.13 -5.77
CA ILE A 38 10.87 -2.22 -4.68
C ILE A 38 12.17 -1.51 -5.05
N ASP A 39 12.12 -0.22 -5.32
CA ASP A 39 13.31 0.61 -5.51
C ASP A 39 14.00 0.95 -4.17
N ASP A 40 15.24 1.45 -4.24
CA ASP A 40 16.03 1.77 -3.03
C ASP A 40 15.33 2.78 -2.11
N ARG A 41 14.59 3.74 -2.70
CA ARG A 41 13.83 4.73 -1.94
C ARG A 41 12.70 4.08 -1.14
N THR A 42 11.97 3.17 -1.78
CA THR A 42 10.90 2.40 -1.15
C THR A 42 11.50 1.47 -0.11
N ALA A 43 12.57 0.74 -0.41
CA ALA A 43 13.23 -0.16 0.53
C ALA A 43 13.70 0.59 1.79
N SER A 44 14.35 1.75 1.63
CA SER A 44 14.76 2.58 2.75
C SER A 44 13.57 3.08 3.57
N TYR A 45 12.43 3.36 2.94
CA TYR A 45 11.23 3.79 3.64
C TYR A 45 10.63 2.63 4.45
N LEU A 46 10.48 1.45 3.84
CA LEU A 46 9.90 0.27 4.48
C LEU A 46 10.74 -0.18 5.68
N GLY A 47 12.06 -0.19 5.55
CA GLY A 47 12.96 -0.52 6.65
C GLY A 47 12.90 0.44 7.84
N ARG A 48 12.41 1.67 7.65
CA ARG A 48 12.21 2.67 8.70
C ARG A 48 10.78 2.71 9.24
N ALA A 49 9.85 1.99 8.62
CA ALA A 49 8.48 1.95 9.07
C ALA A 49 8.41 1.36 10.48
N THR A 50 7.54 1.93 11.30
CA THR A 50 7.19 1.40 12.64
C THR A 50 5.81 0.76 12.65
N TYR A 51 5.04 0.94 11.56
CA TYR A 51 3.76 0.29 11.36
C TYR A 51 3.33 0.26 9.90
N PHE A 52 2.34 -0.58 9.61
CA PHE A 52 1.54 -0.58 8.38
C PHE A 52 0.17 -1.23 8.64
N PHE A 53 -0.73 -1.10 7.67
CA PHE A 53 -1.99 -1.85 7.65
C PHE A 53 -1.87 -3.02 6.69
N LEU A 54 -2.20 -4.21 7.15
CA LEU A 54 -2.24 -5.44 6.37
C LEU A 54 -3.68 -5.77 6.03
N ALA A 55 -3.99 -5.84 4.74
CA ALA A 55 -5.21 -6.43 4.23
C ALA A 55 -4.94 -7.85 3.72
N THR A 56 -5.84 -8.76 4.05
CA THR A 56 -5.85 -10.17 3.61
C THR A 56 -7.25 -10.52 3.13
N VAL A 57 -7.41 -11.67 2.49
CA VAL A 57 -8.71 -12.14 1.99
C VAL A 57 -8.84 -13.62 2.36
N ASP A 58 -9.99 -14.02 2.90
CA ASP A 58 -10.29 -15.43 3.17
C ASP A 58 -10.62 -16.20 1.89
N ASP A 59 -10.78 -17.53 1.99
CA ASP A 59 -11.10 -18.39 0.86
C ASP A 59 -12.43 -18.03 0.15
N GLY A 60 -13.39 -17.48 0.89
CA GLY A 60 -14.67 -16.96 0.42
C GLY A 60 -14.58 -15.62 -0.31
N GLY A 61 -13.43 -14.96 -0.28
CA GLY A 61 -13.22 -13.67 -0.93
C GLY A 61 -13.58 -12.46 -0.05
N PHE A 62 -13.86 -12.65 1.24
CA PHE A 62 -14.16 -11.58 2.17
C PHE A 62 -12.87 -10.93 2.71
N PRO A 63 -12.75 -9.60 2.69
CA PRO A 63 -11.54 -8.92 3.11
C PRO A 63 -11.45 -8.83 4.64
N ASP A 64 -10.21 -8.84 5.14
CA ASP A 64 -9.87 -8.52 6.53
C ASP A 64 -8.75 -7.50 6.57
N VAL A 65 -8.67 -6.71 7.65
CA VAL A 65 -7.63 -5.68 7.83
C VAL A 65 -7.11 -5.68 9.27
N SER A 66 -5.80 -5.52 9.41
CA SER A 66 -5.14 -5.43 10.71
C SER A 66 -4.03 -4.37 10.72
N TYR A 67 -3.80 -3.78 11.88
CA TYR A 67 -2.61 -2.97 12.14
C TYR A 67 -1.44 -3.90 12.49
N LYS A 68 -0.28 -3.67 11.87
CA LYS A 68 0.99 -4.34 12.19
C LYS A 68 1.99 -3.29 12.60
N GLY A 69 2.53 -3.41 13.81
CA GLY A 69 3.49 -2.47 14.38
C GLY A 69 4.72 -3.18 14.94
N GLY A 70 5.83 -2.46 14.97
CA GLY A 70 7.11 -2.95 15.49
C GLY A 70 8.15 -1.84 15.56
N ARG A 71 9.33 -2.16 16.09
CA ARG A 71 10.47 -1.24 16.06
C ARG A 71 10.96 -1.08 14.62
N SER A 72 11.58 0.06 14.31
CA SER A 72 12.22 0.27 13.00
C SER A 72 13.09 -0.92 12.63
N GLY A 73 12.95 -1.42 11.40
CA GLY A 73 13.61 -2.64 10.91
C GLY A 73 12.81 -3.94 11.09
N PHE A 74 11.60 -3.88 11.65
CA PHE A 74 10.70 -5.05 11.71
C PHE A 74 10.17 -5.46 10.33
N VAL A 75 10.10 -4.52 9.38
CA VAL A 75 9.92 -4.84 7.96
C VAL A 75 11.30 -4.88 7.30
N ARG A 76 11.66 -6.04 6.74
CA ARG A 76 12.95 -6.24 6.06
C ARG A 76 12.70 -6.48 4.59
N VAL A 77 13.30 -5.66 3.73
CA VAL A 77 13.35 -5.89 2.29
C VAL A 77 14.59 -6.73 2.02
N LEU A 78 14.40 -7.93 1.46
CA LEU A 78 15.49 -8.88 1.18
C LEU A 78 16.09 -8.66 -0.20
N ASP A 79 15.24 -8.29 -1.16
CA ASP A 79 15.60 -7.97 -2.53
C ASP A 79 14.51 -7.05 -3.13
N ASP A 80 14.62 -6.75 -4.43
CA ASP A 80 13.70 -5.86 -5.14
C ASP A 80 12.27 -6.41 -5.27
N ARG A 81 11.99 -7.65 -4.85
CA ARG A 81 10.66 -8.26 -4.94
C ARG A 81 10.23 -9.00 -3.68
N THR A 82 11.03 -9.00 -2.62
CA THR A 82 10.77 -9.82 -1.44
C THR A 82 10.93 -8.98 -0.18
N LEU A 83 9.91 -9.02 0.67
CA LEU A 83 9.99 -8.46 2.03
C LEU A 83 9.49 -9.45 3.06
N ARG A 84 9.94 -9.29 4.30
CA ARG A 84 9.50 -10.06 5.47
C ARG A 84 9.08 -9.15 6.61
N PHE A 85 8.10 -9.60 7.39
CA PHE A 85 7.74 -8.98 8.67
C PHE A 85 7.28 -10.04 9.68
N PRO A 86 7.49 -9.83 10.98
CA PRO A 86 7.07 -10.75 12.01
C PRO A 86 5.58 -10.61 12.33
N SER A 87 4.97 -11.72 12.75
CA SER A 87 3.76 -11.74 13.55
C SER A 87 4.15 -12.03 15.00
N TYR A 88 3.78 -11.12 15.89
CA TYR A 88 3.99 -11.26 17.33
C TYR A 88 2.78 -11.92 18.00
N ASP A 89 2.95 -12.26 19.28
CA ASP A 89 1.87 -12.71 20.16
C ASP A 89 0.65 -11.77 20.09
N GLY A 90 -0.53 -12.37 20.09
CA GLY A 90 -1.79 -11.69 19.85
C GLY A 90 -2.96 -12.41 20.52
N ASN A 91 -4.16 -12.13 20.04
CA ASN A 91 -5.40 -12.67 20.65
C ASN A 91 -5.76 -14.11 20.23
N GLY A 92 -4.86 -14.82 19.56
CA GLY A 92 -5.06 -16.20 19.13
C GLY A 92 -6.08 -16.42 18.00
N MET A 93 -6.67 -15.36 17.41
CA MET A 93 -7.62 -15.53 16.30
C MET A 93 -6.96 -15.91 14.97
N PHE A 94 -5.67 -15.59 14.79
CA PHE A 94 -4.86 -15.89 13.60
C PHE A 94 -5.47 -15.52 12.24
N ARG A 95 -6.47 -14.62 12.19
CA ARG A 95 -7.22 -14.32 10.94
C ARG A 95 -6.32 -13.96 9.76
N SER A 96 -5.36 -13.05 9.96
CA SER A 96 -4.45 -12.67 8.87
C SER A 96 -3.54 -13.82 8.43
N LEU A 97 -3.01 -14.62 9.36
CA LEU A 97 -2.11 -15.74 9.01
C LEU A 97 -2.90 -16.87 8.34
N GLY A 98 -4.09 -17.21 8.84
CA GLY A 98 -5.00 -18.18 8.22
C GLY A 98 -5.38 -17.78 6.80
N ASN A 99 -5.79 -16.52 6.58
CA ASN A 99 -6.09 -16.01 5.25
C ASN A 99 -4.89 -16.07 4.29
N ILE A 100 -3.67 -15.86 4.80
CA ILE A 100 -2.43 -15.98 4.03
C ILE A 100 -2.17 -17.45 3.67
N GLU A 101 -2.33 -18.38 4.59
CA GLU A 101 -2.19 -19.82 4.31
C GLU A 101 -3.20 -20.31 3.26
N GLU A 102 -4.44 -19.81 3.31
CA GLU A 102 -5.51 -20.23 2.40
C GLU A 102 -5.39 -19.60 1.00
N THR A 103 -5.11 -18.30 0.93
CA THR A 103 -5.19 -17.57 -0.35
C THR A 103 -3.87 -16.97 -0.81
N GLY A 104 -2.93 -16.77 0.10
CA GLY A 104 -1.70 -16.02 -0.11
C GLY A 104 -1.91 -14.55 -0.44
N LYS A 105 -3.14 -14.01 -0.55
CA LYS A 105 -3.36 -12.65 -1.06
C LYS A 105 -3.14 -11.62 0.04
N VAL A 106 -2.16 -10.74 -0.15
CA VAL A 106 -1.86 -9.67 0.78
C VAL A 106 -1.79 -8.31 0.09
N ALA A 107 -2.25 -7.29 0.80
CA ALA A 107 -2.00 -5.90 0.47
C ALA A 107 -1.52 -5.16 1.72
N LEU A 108 -0.48 -4.35 1.58
CA LEU A 108 0.10 -3.57 2.67
C LEU A 108 -0.05 -2.09 2.34
N LEU A 109 -0.46 -1.30 3.34
CA LEU A 109 -0.54 0.16 3.26
C LEU A 109 0.35 0.76 4.33
N PHE A 110 1.40 1.45 3.89
CA PHE A 110 2.27 2.24 4.75
C PHE A 110 1.90 3.71 4.63
N ILE A 111 1.88 4.42 5.75
CA ILE A 111 1.59 5.86 5.80
C ILE A 111 2.63 6.56 6.67
N ARG A 112 3.22 7.63 6.15
CA ARG A 112 4.07 8.56 6.90
C ARG A 112 3.26 9.83 7.14
N GLN A 113 3.21 10.27 8.39
CA GLN A 113 2.29 11.32 8.85
C GLN A 113 2.99 12.62 9.30
N ASN A 114 4.27 12.81 8.97
CA ASN A 114 5.04 14.03 9.31
C ASN A 114 5.22 14.95 8.09
N ASP A 115 6.09 15.97 8.19
CA ASP A 115 6.36 17.00 7.16
C ASP A 115 6.61 16.47 5.74
N ASN A 116 6.98 15.20 5.60
CA ASN A 116 7.13 14.51 4.33
C ASN A 116 6.10 13.39 4.21
N ALA A 117 4.83 13.74 4.35
CA ALA A 117 3.73 12.80 4.27
C ALA A 117 3.82 12.01 2.96
N ASN A 118 3.64 10.70 3.06
CA ASN A 118 3.69 9.82 1.91
C ASN A 118 2.94 8.54 2.25
N ARG A 119 2.48 7.82 1.23
CA ARG A 119 1.97 6.48 1.40
C ARG A 119 2.46 5.57 0.29
N ILE A 120 2.72 4.32 0.67
CA ILE A 120 3.13 3.27 -0.25
C ILE A 120 2.16 2.11 -0.08
N ARG A 121 1.62 1.65 -1.21
CA ARG A 121 0.83 0.43 -1.29
C ARG A 121 1.67 -0.68 -1.91
N ILE A 122 1.62 -1.86 -1.32
CA ILE A 122 2.28 -3.06 -1.83
C ILE A 122 1.23 -4.15 -1.97
N HIS A 123 1.21 -4.83 -3.11
CA HIS A 123 0.43 -6.04 -3.30
C HIS A 123 1.35 -7.21 -3.58
N GLY A 124 1.02 -8.38 -3.05
CA GLY A 124 1.86 -9.54 -3.22
C GLY A 124 1.19 -10.84 -2.82
N THR A 125 2.01 -11.89 -2.82
CA THR A 125 1.66 -13.20 -2.30
C THR A 125 2.44 -13.44 -1.02
N GLY A 126 1.70 -13.63 0.08
CA GLY A 126 2.25 -13.97 1.39
C GLY A 126 2.44 -15.46 1.57
N ARG A 127 3.42 -15.85 2.38
CA ARG A 127 3.60 -17.19 2.94
C ARG A 127 3.96 -17.05 4.42
N VAL A 128 3.41 -17.91 5.26
CA VAL A 128 3.81 -17.98 6.68
C VAL A 128 5.01 -18.92 6.82
N LEU A 129 6.01 -18.45 7.56
CA LEU A 129 7.23 -19.17 7.91
C LEU A 129 7.23 -19.39 9.41
N LEU A 130 7.41 -20.64 9.81
CA LEU A 130 7.38 -21.09 11.22
C LEU A 130 8.68 -21.79 11.63
N ASP A 131 9.65 -21.91 10.71
CA ASP A 131 10.92 -22.55 10.99
C ASP A 131 11.76 -21.66 11.91
N GLU A 132 12.45 -22.27 12.88
CA GLU A 132 13.28 -21.56 13.87
C GLU A 132 14.31 -20.63 13.22
N SER A 133 14.85 -21.02 12.06
CA SER A 133 15.79 -20.21 11.29
C SER A 133 15.21 -18.90 10.75
N ASP A 134 13.89 -18.83 10.55
CA ASP A 134 13.19 -17.62 10.15
C ASP A 134 12.74 -16.82 11.38
N LEU A 135 12.19 -17.50 12.39
CA LEU A 135 11.73 -16.89 13.64
C LEU A 135 12.87 -16.17 14.38
N SER A 136 14.02 -16.83 14.52
CA SER A 136 15.21 -16.26 15.19
C SER A 136 15.75 -14.99 14.53
N GLN A 137 15.33 -14.68 13.31
CA GLN A 137 15.67 -13.40 12.66
C GLN A 137 14.92 -12.23 13.29
N PHE A 138 13.78 -12.45 13.94
CA PHE A 138 12.92 -11.42 14.52
C PHE A 138 12.61 -11.73 15.98
N GLU A 139 13.14 -10.91 16.89
CA GLU A 139 12.90 -11.05 18.32
C GLU A 139 11.39 -11.07 18.66
N GLY A 140 10.94 -12.11 19.35
CA GLY A 140 9.55 -12.27 19.79
C GLY A 140 8.55 -12.71 18.71
N ALA A 141 9.01 -13.07 17.51
CA ALA A 141 8.12 -13.53 16.46
C ALA A 141 7.57 -14.95 16.75
N GLU A 142 6.25 -15.10 16.65
CA GLU A 142 5.57 -16.41 16.63
C GLU A 142 5.47 -16.98 15.21
N ALA A 143 5.49 -16.09 14.21
CA ALA A 143 5.56 -16.42 12.79
C ALA A 143 6.27 -15.30 12.04
N VAL A 144 6.80 -15.60 10.86
CA VAL A 144 7.28 -14.60 9.90
C VAL A 144 6.44 -14.69 8.64
N VAL A 145 5.99 -13.55 8.13
CA VAL A 145 5.33 -13.49 6.82
C VAL A 145 6.35 -13.03 5.81
N GLU A 146 6.60 -13.84 4.80
CA GLU A 146 7.32 -13.45 3.59
C GLU A 146 6.32 -13.05 2.51
N VAL A 147 6.56 -11.92 1.85
CA VAL A 147 5.73 -11.41 0.78
C VAL A 147 6.55 -11.32 -0.50
N GLN A 148 6.14 -12.10 -1.50
CA GLN A 148 6.55 -11.88 -2.88
C GLN A 148 5.74 -10.71 -3.45
N VAL A 149 6.41 -9.57 -3.63
CA VAL A 149 5.84 -8.36 -4.18
C VAL A 149 5.54 -8.52 -5.66
N SER A 150 4.36 -8.06 -6.05
CA SER A 150 3.90 -8.01 -7.44
C SER A 150 3.58 -6.60 -7.91
N ARG A 151 3.26 -5.69 -6.99
CA ARG A 151 3.04 -4.27 -7.26
C ARG A 151 3.48 -3.42 -6.11
N VAL A 152 4.17 -2.33 -6.44
CA VAL A 152 4.48 -1.21 -5.56
C VAL A 152 3.83 0.03 -6.15
N PHE A 153 3.08 0.75 -5.33
CA PHE A 153 2.37 1.96 -5.74
C PHE A 153 2.58 3.06 -4.70
N PRO A 154 3.60 3.91 -4.89
CA PRO A 154 3.77 5.15 -4.13
C PRO A 154 2.69 6.15 -4.55
N ASN A 155 2.14 6.90 -3.58
CA ASN A 155 1.09 7.87 -3.86
C ASN A 155 1.34 9.20 -3.13
N CYS A 156 0.85 10.28 -3.74
CA CYS A 156 0.94 11.64 -3.18
C CYS A 156 0.40 11.76 -1.74
N PRO A 157 0.85 12.75 -0.96
CA PRO A 157 0.41 12.97 0.42
C PRO A 157 -1.04 13.38 0.63
N ARG A 158 -1.80 13.65 -0.45
CA ARG A 158 -3.13 14.26 -0.34
C ARG A 158 -4.02 13.54 0.68
N TYR A 159 -4.71 14.32 1.51
CA TYR A 159 -5.65 13.85 2.54
C TYR A 159 -5.00 13.08 3.69
N ILE A 160 -3.67 13.00 3.78
CA ILE A 160 -3.01 12.52 4.99
C ILE A 160 -3.07 13.65 6.01
N HIS A 161 -3.75 13.39 7.13
CA HIS A 161 -3.76 14.27 8.29
C HIS A 161 -2.52 13.99 9.14
N ASP A 162 -2.13 14.98 9.95
CA ASP A 162 -1.24 14.73 11.08
C ASP A 162 -2.11 14.30 12.26
N LEU A 163 -2.11 13.01 12.57
CA LEU A 163 -2.93 12.47 13.65
C LEU A 163 -2.36 12.78 15.05
N GLU A 164 -1.08 13.15 15.15
CA GLU A 164 -0.47 13.50 16.44
C GLU A 164 -0.85 14.93 16.85
N SER A 165 -0.68 15.89 15.95
CA SER A 165 -1.08 17.28 16.22
C SER A 165 -2.58 17.52 16.01
N GLY A 166 -3.29 16.61 15.32
CA GLY A 166 -4.66 16.80 14.90
C GLY A 166 -4.82 17.74 13.70
N THR A 167 -3.71 18.14 13.06
CA THR A 167 -3.74 19.05 11.91
C THR A 167 -4.43 18.39 10.72
N ILE A 168 -5.46 19.04 10.21
CA ILE A 168 -6.21 18.59 9.05
C ILE A 168 -5.40 18.86 7.77
N SER A 169 -5.35 17.87 6.87
CA SER A 169 -4.70 18.01 5.56
C SER A 169 -5.26 19.21 4.80
N GLU A 170 -4.39 20.09 4.28
CA GLU A 170 -4.80 21.22 3.43
C GLU A 170 -5.55 20.79 2.16
N PHE A 171 -5.39 19.53 1.75
CA PHE A 171 -6.07 18.96 0.60
C PHE A 171 -7.52 18.57 0.92
N ALA A 172 -7.92 18.50 2.19
CA ALA A 172 -9.27 18.17 2.59
C ALA A 172 -10.22 19.35 2.28
N PRO A 173 -11.39 19.09 1.67
CA PRO A 173 -12.39 20.14 1.42
C PRO A 173 -13.02 20.64 2.73
N GLY A 174 -13.66 21.82 2.67
CA GLY A 174 -14.39 22.40 3.79
C GLY A 174 -13.60 23.44 4.61
N GLY A 175 -12.37 23.76 4.21
CA GLY A 175 -11.60 24.88 4.76
C GLY A 175 -12.06 26.25 4.23
N SER A 176 -11.43 27.32 4.72
CA SER A 176 -11.68 28.70 4.29
C SER A 176 -11.23 28.98 2.85
N THR A 177 -10.30 28.18 2.32
CA THR A 177 -9.83 28.23 0.94
C THR A 177 -10.07 26.90 0.24
N PRO A 178 -10.30 26.90 -1.08
CA PRO A 178 -10.35 25.66 -1.84
C PRO A 178 -9.06 24.86 -1.70
N PRO A 179 -9.13 23.51 -1.66
CA PRO A 179 -7.94 22.68 -1.62
C PRO A 179 -6.98 23.00 -2.78
N PRO A 180 -5.67 23.10 -2.53
CA PRO A 180 -4.71 23.36 -3.59
C PRO A 180 -4.70 22.21 -4.60
N GLU A 181 -4.48 22.56 -5.86
CA GLU A 181 -4.26 21.56 -6.90
C GLU A 181 -2.91 20.86 -6.67
N PRO A 182 -2.84 19.52 -6.70
CA PRO A 182 -1.57 18.84 -6.55
C PRO A 182 -0.58 19.19 -7.67
N GLU A 183 0.66 19.45 -7.28
CA GLU A 183 1.75 19.86 -8.15
C GLU A 183 1.96 18.93 -9.35
N TRP A 184 1.84 17.62 -9.17
CA TRP A 184 2.08 16.65 -10.25
C TRP A 184 1.16 16.83 -11.46
N LYS A 185 -0.03 17.44 -11.29
CA LYS A 185 -0.91 17.75 -12.41
C LYS A 185 -0.35 18.83 -13.33
N GLN A 186 0.63 19.60 -12.84
CA GLN A 186 1.31 20.65 -13.59
C GLN A 186 2.56 20.12 -14.30
N TRP A 187 2.96 18.87 -14.06
CA TRP A 187 4.10 18.26 -14.74
C TRP A 187 3.74 17.92 -16.18
N ASP A 188 4.68 18.14 -17.10
CA ASP A 188 4.53 17.85 -18.54
C ASP A 188 4.09 16.40 -18.79
N THR A 189 4.53 15.47 -17.95
CA THR A 189 4.16 14.05 -17.95
C THR A 189 2.65 13.79 -17.87
N PHE A 190 1.83 14.75 -17.43
CA PHE A 190 0.39 14.58 -17.28
C PHE A 190 -0.44 15.59 -18.07
N ALA A 191 0.17 16.61 -18.69
CA ALA A 191 -0.52 17.74 -19.28
C ALA A 191 -1.56 17.35 -20.36
N ASP A 192 -1.31 16.27 -21.10
CA ASP A 192 -2.14 15.77 -22.20
C ASP A 192 -3.27 14.81 -21.78
N VAL A 193 -3.27 14.34 -20.53
CA VAL A 193 -4.18 13.28 -20.06
C VAL A 193 -5.13 13.72 -18.95
N LEU A 194 -5.09 14.98 -18.51
CA LEU A 194 -5.98 15.48 -17.47
C LEU A 194 -7.46 15.44 -17.93
N PRO A 195 -8.40 15.15 -17.02
CA PRO A 195 -9.82 15.25 -17.31
C PRO A 195 -10.20 16.68 -17.73
N ASN A 196 -11.13 16.79 -18.68
CA ASN A 196 -11.76 18.07 -18.96
C ASN A 196 -12.49 18.55 -17.70
N ARG A 197 -12.09 19.70 -17.15
CA ARG A 197 -12.81 20.34 -16.06
C ARG A 197 -14.14 20.84 -16.58
N HIS A 198 -15.15 19.98 -16.62
CA HIS A 198 -16.53 20.45 -16.65
C HIS A 198 -16.80 21.07 -15.29
N HIS A 199 -16.53 22.37 -15.18
CA HIS A 199 -17.05 23.20 -14.12
C HIS A 199 -18.58 23.21 -14.29
N THR A 200 -19.28 22.35 -13.56
CA THR A 200 -20.67 22.59 -13.16
C THR A 200 -20.68 23.28 -11.81
#